data_AF-A0AAN8YD98-F1
#
_entry.id   AF-A0AAN8YD98-F1
#
_cell.length_a   1.000
_cell.length_b   1.000
_cell.length_c   1.000
_cell.angle_alpha   90.00
_cell.angle_beta   90.00
_cell.angle_gamma   90.00
#
_symmetry.space_group_name_H-M   'P 1'
#
loop_
_entity.id
_entity.type
_entity.pdbx_description
1 polymer ?
#
loop_
_entity_poly.entity_id
_entity_poly.type
_entity_poly.pdbx_seq_one_letter_code
_entity_poly.pdbx_strand_id
1 'polypeptide(L)'
;MDPPCSPPFFVGSVNGLICLFNRRRDTYIWNPTIKKSKKLLNSSWGTSRYTNYGFGYDDSRNDYKALFIDHCGNSCNGELSNLRVVVNIYSSRTNSWTTLHDQLQGIFLLNYSGKFINGKIYWAASTGIHD
;
A
#
# COMPACT_ATOMS: atom_id res chain seq x y z
N MET A 1 1.49 23.66 -8.96
CA MET A 1 0.95 22.31 -9.24
C MET A 1 -0.56 22.44 -9.19
N ASP A 2 -1.24 22.15 -10.29
CA ASP A 2 -2.70 22.12 -10.29
C ASP A 2 -3.21 21.00 -9.36
N PRO A 3 -4.27 21.24 -8.59
CA PRO A 3 -4.82 20.22 -7.71
C PRO A 3 -5.32 19.04 -8.56
N PRO A 4 -5.02 17.78 -8.18
CA PRO A 4 -5.57 16.64 -8.90
C PRO A 4 -7.10 16.68 -8.86
N CYS A 5 -7.77 16.40 -10.00
CA CYS A 5 -9.25 16.41 -10.17
C CYS A 5 -10.05 15.48 -9.23
N SER A 6 -9.39 14.79 -8.30
CA SER A 6 -10.01 14.02 -7.23
C SER A 6 -9.03 13.97 -6.04
N PRO A 7 -9.51 14.04 -4.79
CA PRO A 7 -8.65 14.01 -3.63
C PRO A 7 -7.84 12.68 -3.62
N PRO A 8 -6.53 12.73 -3.39
CA PRO A 8 -5.72 11.53 -3.27
C PRO A 8 -6.13 10.71 -2.04
N PHE A 9 -6.02 9.39 -2.13
CA PHE A 9 -6.10 8.47 -1.01
C PHE A 9 -4.90 8.66 -0.07
N PHE A 10 -5.17 8.79 1.22
CA PHE A 10 -4.15 8.87 2.26
C PHE A 10 -3.61 7.48 2.57
N VAL A 11 -2.35 7.23 2.21
CA VAL A 11 -1.70 5.92 2.42
C VAL A 11 -1.19 5.80 3.86
N GLY A 12 -0.62 6.88 4.38
CA GLY A 12 -0.10 6.96 5.75
C GLY A 12 0.85 8.14 5.93
N SER A 13 1.31 8.33 7.16
CA SER A 13 2.28 9.38 7.51
C SER A 13 3.28 8.89 8.56
N VAL A 14 4.55 9.28 8.40
CA VAL A 14 5.62 9.00 9.38
C VAL A 14 6.70 10.07 9.23
N ASN A 15 7.29 10.50 10.35
CA ASN A 15 8.37 11.50 10.40
C ASN A 15 8.07 12.81 9.64
N GLY A 16 6.81 13.28 9.70
CA GLY A 16 6.37 14.48 8.99
C GLY A 16 6.22 14.34 7.47
N LEU A 17 6.50 13.15 6.91
CA LEU A 17 6.22 12.82 5.50
C LEU A 17 4.85 12.17 5.36
N ILE A 18 4.17 12.49 4.28
CA ILE A 18 2.85 11.98 3.94
C ILE A 18 2.94 11.18 2.64
N CYS A 19 2.44 9.95 2.63
CA CYS A 19 2.30 9.15 1.41
C CYS A 19 0.87 9.25 0.88
N LEU A 20 0.75 9.57 -0.41
CA LEU A 20 -0.50 9.81 -1.11
C LEU A 20 -0.57 8.94 -2.36
N PHE A 21 -1.75 8.39 -2.65
CA PHE A 21 -2.03 7.60 -3.86
C PHE A 21 -3.23 8.21 -4.59
N ASN A 22 -3.16 8.42 -5.91
CA ASN A 22 -4.27 9.00 -6.66
C ASN A 22 -4.93 8.00 -7.62
N ARG A 23 -6.08 8.37 -8.20
CA ARG A 23 -6.80 7.53 -9.18
C ARG A 23 -6.04 7.29 -10.49
N ARG A 24 -5.05 8.12 -10.81
CA ARG A 24 -4.13 7.91 -11.94
C ARG A 24 -3.04 6.88 -11.61
N ARG A 25 -3.12 6.25 -10.43
CA ARG A 25 -2.18 5.25 -9.91
C ARG A 25 -0.79 5.81 -9.63
N ASP A 26 -0.71 7.13 -9.45
CA ASP A 26 0.52 7.78 -9.05
C ASP A 26 0.60 7.79 -7.52
N THR A 27 1.76 7.37 -7.01
CA THR A 27 2.08 7.46 -5.58
C THR A 27 3.08 8.58 -5.37
N TYR A 28 2.89 9.36 -4.30
CA TYR A 28 3.76 10.47 -3.93
C TYR A 28 4.13 10.38 -2.47
N ILE A 29 5.38 10.71 -2.16
CA ILE A 29 5.80 11.10 -0.81
C ILE A 29 5.89 12.62 -0.80
N TRP A 30 5.12 13.26 0.08
CA TRP A 30 5.05 14.70 0.22
C TRP A 30 5.58 15.14 1.59
N ASN A 31 6.48 16.12 1.57
CA ASN A 31 6.88 16.87 2.75
C ASN A 31 6.14 18.22 2.74
N PRO A 32 5.11 18.41 3.59
CA PRO A 32 4.35 19.65 3.64
C PRO A 32 5.19 20.84 4.14
N THR A 33 6.12 20.61 5.06
CA THR A 33 6.97 21.65 5.67
C THR A 33 7.82 22.38 4.64
N ILE A 34 8.43 21.63 3.71
CA ILE A 34 9.27 22.23 2.64
C ILE A 34 8.55 22.33 1.30
N LYS A 35 7.25 21.98 1.25
CA LYS A 35 6.40 21.99 0.05
C LYS A 35 6.99 21.20 -1.14
N LYS A 36 7.74 20.13 -0.88
CA LYS A 36 8.32 19.26 -1.92
C LYS A 36 7.63 17.90 -1.93
N SER A 37 7.36 17.38 -3.12
CA SER A 37 6.86 16.03 -3.33
C SER A 37 7.80 15.25 -4.24
N LYS A 38 7.87 13.94 -4.01
CA LYS A 38 8.55 12.98 -4.87
C LYS A 38 7.50 12.01 -5.40
N LYS A 39 7.32 11.98 -6.72
CA LYS A 39 6.55 10.92 -7.38
C LYS A 39 7.37 9.63 -7.32
N LEU A 40 6.76 8.56 -6.85
CA LEU A 40 7.38 7.23 -6.88
C LEU A 40 7.33 6.68 -8.31
N LEU A 41 8.28 5.81 -8.66
CA LEU A 41 8.31 5.20 -9.99
C LEU A 41 6.94 4.57 -10.31
N ASN A 42 6.48 4.74 -11.55
CA ASN A 42 5.19 4.24 -11.99
C ASN A 42 5.09 2.75 -11.71
N SER A 43 4.01 2.41 -11.03
CA SER A 43 3.72 1.08 -10.53
C SER A 43 2.65 0.46 -11.43
N SER A 44 2.85 -0.79 -11.87
CA SER A 44 1.80 -1.58 -12.52
C SER A 44 0.79 -2.18 -11.53
N TRP A 45 0.96 -1.88 -10.23
CA TRP A 45 0.21 -2.39 -9.10
C TRP A 45 -0.77 -1.34 -8.53
N GLY A 46 -1.64 -1.73 -7.60
CA GLY A 46 -2.73 -0.87 -7.12
C GLY A 46 -3.84 -0.68 -8.15
N THR A 47 -4.00 -1.68 -9.02
CA THR A 47 -4.99 -1.68 -10.12
C THR A 47 -6.27 -2.40 -9.74
N SER A 48 -6.25 -3.17 -8.65
CA SER A 48 -7.41 -3.84 -8.09
C SER A 48 -8.38 -2.81 -7.49
N ARG A 49 -9.68 -3.10 -7.55
CA ARG A 49 -10.69 -2.31 -6.82
C ARG A 49 -10.48 -2.41 -5.30
N TYR A 50 -9.77 -3.44 -4.84
CA TYR A 50 -9.55 -3.74 -3.43
C TYR A 50 -8.05 -3.79 -3.11
N THR A 51 -7.38 -2.64 -3.18
CA THR A 51 -5.97 -2.52 -2.79
C THR A 51 -5.88 -2.03 -1.34
N ASN A 52 -5.31 -2.85 -0.45
CA ASN A 52 -4.88 -2.38 0.86
C ASN A 52 -3.53 -1.70 0.73
N TYR A 53 -3.23 -0.74 1.60
CA TYR A 53 -2.02 0.05 1.50
C TYR A 53 -1.52 0.49 2.86
N GLY A 54 -0.24 0.85 2.94
CA GLY A 54 0.39 1.34 4.15
C GLY A 54 1.68 2.10 3.84
N PHE A 55 2.08 2.95 4.78
CA PHE A 55 3.33 3.71 4.69
C PHE A 55 4.03 3.69 6.04
N GLY A 56 5.34 3.48 6.02
CA GLY A 56 6.14 3.37 7.24
C GLY A 56 7.62 3.66 7.00
N TYR A 57 8.38 3.61 8.09
CA TYR A 57 9.82 3.86 8.10
C TYR A 57 10.54 2.68 8.74
N ASP A 58 11.56 2.18 8.06
CA ASP A 58 12.47 1.15 8.55
C ASP A 58 13.72 1.84 9.11
N ASP A 59 13.75 2.01 10.44
CA ASP A 59 14.84 2.67 11.17
C ASP A 59 16.20 1.99 10.89
N SER A 60 16.22 0.65 10.79
CA SER A 60 17.46 -0.12 10.61
C SER A 60 18.13 0.12 9.27
N ARG A 61 17.34 0.48 8.25
CA ARG A 61 17.81 0.69 6.88
C ARG A 61 17.76 2.15 6.44
N ASN A 62 17.29 3.06 7.30
CA ASN A 62 16.95 4.44 6.98
C ASN A 62 16.12 4.52 5.68
N ASP A 63 14.99 3.81 5.67
CA ASP A 63 14.23 3.60 4.45
C ASP A 63 12.73 3.79 4.67
N TYR A 64 12.17 4.81 4.00
CA TYR A 64 10.73 4.95 3.88
C TYR A 64 10.18 3.92 2.91
N LYS A 65 9.15 3.20 3.35
CA LYS A 65 8.52 2.14 2.57
C LYS A 65 7.05 2.42 2.38
N ALA A 66 6.59 2.34 1.14
CA ALA A 66 5.17 2.32 0.79
C ALA A 66 4.80 0.91 0.37
N LEU A 67 3.69 0.40 0.88
CA LEU A 67 3.25 -0.96 0.67
C LEU A 67 1.84 -0.97 0.09
N PHE A 68 1.61 -1.82 -0.91
CA PHE A 68 0.32 -2.02 -1.57
C PHE A 68 0.05 -3.53 -1.69
N ILE A 69 -1.13 -3.98 -1.30
CA ILE A 69 -1.55 -5.38 -1.30
C ILE A 69 -2.73 -5.48 -2.25
N ASP A 70 -2.52 -6.17 -3.37
CA ASP A 70 -3.55 -6.42 -4.36
C ASP A 70 -4.10 -7.85 -4.20
N HIS A 71 -5.42 -7.94 -4.18
CA HIS A 71 -6.14 -9.21 -4.22
C HIS A 71 -6.58 -9.49 -5.67
N CYS A 72 -5.99 -10.51 -6.29
CA CYS A 72 -6.20 -10.89 -7.68
C CYS A 72 -6.85 -12.28 -7.75
N GLY A 73 -8.05 -12.40 -8.33
CA GLY A 73 -8.70 -13.71 -8.48
C GLY A 73 -10.10 -13.60 -9.08
N ASN A 74 -10.60 -14.71 -9.61
CA ASN A 74 -11.94 -14.79 -10.18
C ASN A 74 -12.94 -15.11 -9.07
N SER A 75 -13.59 -14.09 -8.50
CA SER A 75 -14.61 -14.24 -7.45
C SER A 75 -15.93 -14.83 -7.95
N CYS A 76 -16.00 -15.24 -9.22
CA CYS A 76 -17.23 -15.60 -9.92
C CYS A 76 -18.00 -16.78 -9.29
N ASN A 77 -17.34 -17.60 -8.44
CA ASN A 77 -17.95 -18.80 -7.87
C ASN A 77 -18.04 -18.77 -6.32
N GLY A 78 -17.71 -17.65 -5.67
CA GLY A 78 -17.70 -17.57 -4.19
C GLY A 78 -16.58 -18.39 -3.51
N GLU A 79 -15.77 -19.14 -4.26
CA GLU A 79 -14.58 -19.82 -3.75
C GLU A 79 -13.41 -18.84 -3.61
N LEU A 80 -13.12 -18.46 -2.36
CA LEU A 80 -11.99 -17.59 -2.01
C LEU A 80 -10.63 -18.32 -2.03
N SER A 81 -10.63 -19.65 -2.23
CA SER A 81 -9.43 -20.49 -2.30
C SER A 81 -8.47 -20.11 -3.44
N ASN A 82 -8.97 -19.43 -4.48
CA ASN A 82 -8.20 -19.02 -5.66
C ASN A 82 -7.75 -17.55 -5.64
N LEU A 83 -7.92 -16.83 -4.53
CA LEU A 83 -7.49 -15.43 -4.42
C LEU A 83 -5.96 -15.36 -4.26
N ARG A 84 -5.27 -14.88 -5.29
CA ARG A 84 -3.84 -14.63 -5.27
C ARG A 84 -3.58 -13.26 -4.67
N VAL A 85 -2.79 -13.21 -3.60
CA VAL A 85 -2.42 -11.97 -2.95
C VAL A 85 -1.02 -11.55 -3.42
N VAL A 86 -0.90 -10.32 -3.88
CA VAL A 86 0.36 -9.74 -4.37
C VAL A 86 0.72 -8.54 -3.51
N VAL A 87 1.88 -8.59 -2.87
CA VAL A 87 2.38 -7.52 -2.01
C VAL A 87 3.49 -6.77 -2.73
N ASN A 88 3.31 -5.46 -2.87
CA ASN A 88 4.24 -4.57 -3.55
C ASN A 88 4.83 -3.58 -2.55
N ILE A 89 6.14 -3.53 -2.47
CA ILE A 89 6.87 -2.73 -1.49
C ILE A 89 7.81 -1.81 -2.24
N TYR A 90 7.58 -0.50 -2.13
CA TYR A 90 8.54 0.51 -2.55
C TYR A 90 9.56 0.73 -1.46
N SER A 91 10.82 0.90 -1.86
CA SER A 91 11.93 1.33 -1.01
C SER A 91 12.42 2.69 -1.50
N SER A 92 12.36 3.69 -0.63
CA SER A 92 12.89 5.03 -0.90
C SER A 92 14.40 5.05 -1.08
N ARG A 93 15.10 4.17 -0.36
CA ARG A 93 16.55 4.03 -0.35
C ARG A 93 17.08 3.52 -1.69
N THR A 94 16.46 2.47 -2.23
CA THR A 94 16.85 1.88 -3.53
C THR A 94 16.10 2.51 -4.70
N ASN A 95 15.10 3.34 -4.42
CA ASN A 95 14.19 3.91 -5.39
C ASN A 95 13.59 2.84 -6.33
N SER A 96 13.21 1.70 -5.76
CA SER A 96 12.73 0.55 -6.52
C SER A 96 11.56 -0.14 -5.84
N TRP A 97 10.81 -0.91 -6.62
CA TRP A 97 9.72 -1.76 -6.16
C TRP A 97 10.20 -3.19 -6.01
N THR A 98 9.70 -3.87 -4.98
CA THR A 98 9.84 -5.31 -4.79
C THR A 98 8.46 -5.92 -4.69
N THR A 99 8.20 -6.95 -5.50
CA THR A 99 6.93 -7.67 -5.51
C THR A 99 7.12 -9.02 -4.85
N LEU A 100 6.23 -9.36 -3.92
CA LEU A 100 6.15 -10.64 -3.26
C LEU A 100 4.83 -11.30 -3.67
N HIS A 101 4.92 -12.55 -4.08
CA HIS A 101 3.77 -13.37 -4.44
C HIS A 101 3.42 -14.33 -3.31
N ASP A 102 2.15 -14.75 -3.27
CA ASP A 102 1.63 -15.82 -2.41
C ASP A 102 1.86 -15.58 -0.90
N GLN A 103 1.97 -14.30 -0.53
CA GLN A 103 1.98 -13.87 0.87
C GLN A 103 0.55 -13.68 1.35
N LEU A 104 0.25 -13.98 2.61
CA LEU A 104 -1.07 -13.73 3.23
C LEU A 104 -2.23 -14.52 2.61
N GLN A 105 -1.97 -15.68 2.01
CA GLN A 105 -3.04 -16.52 1.48
C GLN A 105 -3.96 -16.99 2.62
N GLY A 106 -5.27 -16.90 2.41
CA GLY A 106 -6.29 -17.21 3.43
C GLY A 106 -6.48 -16.11 4.49
N ILE A 107 -5.82 -14.96 4.36
CA ILE A 107 -5.97 -13.81 5.27
C ILE A 107 -6.80 -12.72 4.59
N PHE A 108 -7.90 -12.33 5.23
CA PHE A 108 -8.77 -11.24 4.78
C PHE A 108 -8.47 -9.96 5.54
N LEU A 109 -7.92 -8.96 4.86
CA LEU A 109 -7.65 -7.66 5.46
C LEU A 109 -8.94 -6.84 5.53
N LEU A 110 -9.36 -6.51 6.75
CA LEU A 110 -10.65 -5.87 7.04
C LEU A 110 -10.62 -4.35 6.78
N ASN A 111 -9.44 -3.75 6.78
CA ASN A 111 -9.22 -2.32 6.57
C ASN A 111 -8.25 -2.08 5.41
N TYR A 112 -8.53 -1.08 4.57
CA TYR A 112 -7.66 -0.67 3.47
C TYR A 112 -6.33 -0.07 3.97
N SER A 113 -6.40 0.87 4.92
CA SER A 113 -5.23 1.61 5.42
C SER A 113 -4.58 0.90 6.60
N GLY A 114 -3.36 0.41 6.39
CA GLY A 114 -2.49 -0.10 7.44
C GLY A 114 -1.99 1.02 8.35
N LYS A 115 -1.75 0.70 9.62
CA LYS A 115 -1.27 1.64 10.64
C LYS A 115 0.18 1.36 11.00
N PHE A 116 1.04 2.37 10.88
CA PHE A 116 2.45 2.26 11.26
C PHE A 116 2.63 2.52 12.75
N ILE A 117 3.17 1.54 13.47
CA ILE A 117 3.41 1.58 14.92
C ILE A 117 4.73 0.85 15.18
N ASN A 118 5.68 1.51 15.86
CA ASN A 118 6.97 0.94 16.31
C ASN A 118 7.71 0.14 15.21
N GLY A 119 7.92 0.75 14.04
CA GLY A 119 8.69 0.13 12.95
C GLY A 119 7.93 -0.93 12.14
N LYS A 120 6.63 -1.16 12.42
CA LYS A 120 5.81 -2.16 11.74
C LYS A 120 4.49 -1.57 11.25
N ILE A 121 3.92 -2.16 10.20
CA ILE A 121 2.60 -1.77 9.70
C ILE A 121 1.60 -2.89 10.03
N TYR A 122 0.45 -2.51 10.58
CA TYR A 122 -0.60 -3.42 11.02
C TYR A 122 -1.88 -3.24 10.21
N TRP A 123 -2.53 -4.35 9.91
CA TRP A 123 -3.89 -4.43 9.38
C TRP A 123 -4.72 -5.33 10.30
N ALA A 124 -5.98 -4.97 10.51
CA ALA A 124 -6.95 -5.89 11.07
C ALA A 124 -7.26 -6.95 10.03
N ALA A 125 -7.32 -8.21 10.46
CA ALA A 125 -7.50 -9.33 9.57
C ALA A 125 -8.41 -10.40 10.16
N SER A 126 -9.09 -11.14 9.28
CA SER A 126 -9.82 -12.36 9.62
C SER A 126 -9.23 -13.55 8.86
N THR A 127 -9.16 -14.70 9.53
CA THR A 127 -8.80 -16.00 8.94
C THR A 127 -10.02 -16.89 8.70
N GLY A 128 -11.23 -16.44 9.09
CA GLY A 128 -12.43 -17.26 9.12
C GLY A 128 -13.46 -16.88 8.07
N ILE A 129 -13.78 -17.83 7.19
CA ILE A 129 -15.17 -18.14 6.84
C ILE A 129 -15.73 -18.75 8.14
N HIS A 130 -16.63 -18.06 8.82
CA HIS A 130 -17.41 -18.72 9.86
C HIS A 130 -18.47 -19.57 9.16
N ASP A 131 -18.44 -20.88 9.44
CA ASP A 131 -19.52 -21.83 9.15
C ASP A 131 -20.87 -21.34 9.71
#